data_AF-A0A6M8HWX3-F1
#
_entry.id   AF-A0A6M8HWX3-F1
#
_cell.length_a   1.000
_cell.length_b   1.000
_cell.length_c   1.000
_cell.angle_alpha   90.00
_cell.angle_beta   90.00
_cell.angle_gamma   90.00
#
_symmetry.space_group_name_H-M   'P 1'
#
loop_
_entity.id
_entity.type
_entity.pdbx_description
1 polymer ?
#
loop_
_entity_poly.entity_id
_entity_poly.type
_entity_poly.pdbx_seq_one_letter_code
_entity_poly.pdbx_strand_id
1 'polypeptide(L)' 'MRRALYQAANVLIHHSRGWCALKSGAVRLAKRLGLGKAKVVLARKLAVAMHKMWTTGEDYRLTAAA' A
#
# COMPACT_ATOMS: atom_id res chain seq x y z
N MET A 1 -2.46 16.12 -3.35
CA MET A 1 -2.64 14.64 -3.42
C MET A 1 -1.59 13.81 -2.65
N ARG A 2 -0.29 14.13 -2.70
CA ARG A 2 0.79 13.32 -2.06
C ARG A 2 0.63 13.10 -0.54
N ARG A 3 0.13 14.09 0.20
CA ARG A 3 -0.08 14.03 1.66
C ARG A 3 -1.19 13.05 2.06
N ALA A 4 -2.30 13.04 1.32
CA ALA A 4 -3.43 12.13 1.57
C ALA A 4 -3.02 10.66 1.39
N LEU A 5 -2.26 10.35 0.34
CA LEU A 5 -1.74 8.99 0.09
C LEU A 5 -0.75 8.55 1.18
N TYR A 6 0.06 9.48 1.71
CA TYR A 6 0.97 9.18 2.81
C TYR A 6 0.21 8.90 4.13
N GLN A 7 -0.83 9.67 4.42
CA GLN A 7 -1.71 9.42 5.57
C GLN A 7 -2.45 8.08 5.42
N ALA A 8 -2.98 7.78 4.22
CA ALA A 8 -3.59 6.48 3.93
C ALA A 8 -2.59 5.33 4.11
N ALA A 9 -1.35 5.49 3.63
CA ALA A 9 -0.27 4.51 3.85
C ALA A 9 0.06 4.32 5.34
N ASN A 10 0.03 5.40 6.13
CA ASN A 10 0.22 5.33 7.58
C ASN A 10 -0.89 4.53 8.28
N VAL A 11 -2.15 4.83 7.94
CA VAL A 11 -3.33 4.11 8.46
C VAL A 11 -3.31 2.65 8.01
N LEU A 12 -2.92 2.36 6.77
CA LEU A 12 -2.82 1.00 6.25
C LEU A 12 -1.76 0.16 6.99
N ILE A 13 -0.65 0.78 7.42
CA ILE A 13 0.38 0.09 8.21
C ILE A 13 -0.10 -0.15 9.65
N HIS A 14 -0.68 0.87 10.30
CA HIS A 14 -0.96 0.84 11.74
C HIS A 14 -2.35 0.31 12.11
N HIS A 15 -3.38 0.55 11.29
CA HIS A 15 -4.78 0.30 11.63
C HIS A 15 -5.48 -0.75 10.75
N SER A 16 -4.87 -1.20 9.66
CA SER A 16 -5.51 -2.24 8.82
C SER A 16 -5.45 -3.61 9.49
N ARG A 17 -6.64 -4.22 9.70
CA ARG A 17 -6.80 -5.58 10.24
C ARG A 17 -6.43 -6.68 9.24
N GLY A 18 -6.39 -6.39 7.94
CA GLY A 18 -6.09 -7.37 6.88
C GLY A 18 -4.63 -7.36 6.44
N TRP A 19 -3.98 -8.52 6.40
CA TRP A 19 -2.70 -8.70 5.72
C TRP A 19 -2.92 -8.71 4.20
N CYS A 20 -2.47 -7.65 3.54
CA CYS A 20 -2.57 -7.50 2.09
C CYS A 20 -1.18 -7.49 1.46
N ALA A 21 -1.05 -7.88 0.19
CA ALA A 21 0.24 -7.89 -0.52
C ALA A 21 0.97 -6.52 -0.48
N LEU A 22 0.21 -5.42 -0.51
CA LEU A 22 0.72 -4.05 -0.32
C LEU A 22 1.35 -3.85 1.07
N LYS A 23 0.67 -4.29 2.13
CA LYS A 23 1.12 -4.16 3.52
C LYS A 23 2.34 -5.04 3.79
N SER A 24 2.34 -6.29 3.34
CA SER A 24 3.45 -7.23 3.57
C SER A 24 4.75 -6.78 2.89
N GLY A 25 4.66 -6.22 1.69
CA GLY A 25 5.78 -5.59 1.00
C GLY A 25 6.30 -4.35 1.72
N ALA A 26 5.40 -3.48 2.18
CA ALA A 26 5.75 -2.27 2.92
C ALA A 26 6.40 -2.57 4.28
N VAL A 27 5.92 -3.57 5.02
CA VAL A 27 6.52 -4.00 6.30
C VAL A 27 7.92 -4.57 6.08
N ARG A 28 8.14 -5.37 5.03
CA ARG A 28 9.48 -5.84 4.65
C ARG A 28 10.42 -4.70 4.24
N LEU A 29 9.91 -3.68 3.57
CA LEU A 29 10.70 -2.48 3.26
C LEU A 29 11.02 -1.67 4.52
N ALA A 30 10.05 -1.55 5.44
CA ALA A 30 10.24 -0.81 6.68
C ALA A 30 11.38 -1.41 7.52
N LYS A 31 11.50 -2.74 7.54
CA LYS A 31 12.62 -3.45 8.18
C LYS A 31 13.98 -3.16 7.55
N ARG A 32 14.04 -2.89 6.23
CA ARG A 32 15.31 -2.69 5.48
C ARG A 32 15.74 -1.23 5.35
N LEU A 33 14.78 -0.32 5.19
CA LEU A 33 15.03 1.07 4.77
C LEU A 33 14.42 2.10 5.74
N GLY A 34 13.76 1.65 6.79
CA GLY A 34 13.04 2.50 7.75
C GLY A 34 11.61 2.85 7.32
N LEU A 35 10.80 3.23 8.30
CA LEU A 35 9.35 3.40 8.14
C LEU A 35 8.97 4.57 7.22
N GLY A 36 9.73 5.67 7.22
CA GLY A 36 9.46 6.83 6.37
C GLY A 36 9.55 6.51 4.88
N LYS A 37 10.62 5.83 4.45
CA LYS A 37 10.80 5.39 3.06
C LYS A 37 9.74 4.35 2.67
N ALA A 38 9.41 3.43 3.58
CA ALA A 38 8.37 2.44 3.35
C ALA A 38 6.99 3.07 3.12
N LYS A 39 6.61 4.11 3.88
CA LYS A 39 5.35 4.85 3.68
C LYS A 39 5.29 5.52 2.30
N VAL A 40 6.39 6.12 1.83
CA VAL A 40 6.44 6.75 0.49
C VAL A 40 6.27 5.71 -0.62
N VAL A 41 6.96 4.57 -0.52
CA VAL A 41 6.82 3.47 -1.50
C VAL A 41 5.40 2.91 -1.48
N LEU A 42 4.83 2.70 -0.30
CA LEU A 42 3.46 2.24 -0.14
C LEU A 42 2.47 3.22 -0.76
N ALA A 43 2.62 4.52 -0.52
CA ALA A 43 1.77 5.56 -1.10
C ALA A 43 1.80 5.56 -2.63
N ARG A 44 2.98 5.39 -3.24
CA ARG A 44 3.11 5.26 -4.71
C ARG A 44 2.42 4.01 -5.23
N LYS A 45 2.63 2.88 -4.56
CA LYS A 45 2.03 1.61 -4.96
C LYS A 45 0.50 1.62 -4.79
N LEU A 46 -0.01 2.31 -3.77
CA LEU A 46 -1.43 2.55 -3.56
C LEU A 46 -2.04 3.38 -4.70
N ALA A 47 -1.37 4.46 -5.10
CA ALA A 47 -1.82 5.32 -6.19
C ALA A 47 -1.91 4.56 -7.53
N VAL A 48 -0.90 3.74 -7.84
CA VAL A 48 -0.90 2.92 -9.06
C VAL A 48 -2.02 1.87 -9.01
N ALA A 49 -2.22 1.21 -7.88
CA ALA A 49 -3.29 0.23 -7.72
C ALA A 49 -4.68 0.86 -7.91
N MET A 50 -4.94 1.98 -7.24
CA MET A 50 -6.21 2.71 -7.38
C MET A 50 -6.43 3.20 -8.81
N HIS A 51 -5.39 3.72 -9.46
CA HIS A 51 -5.48 4.15 -10.85
C HIS A 51 -5.75 2.98 -11.81
N LYS A 52 -5.14 1.82 -11.55
CA LYS A 52 -5.39 0.59 -12.32
C LYS A 52 -6.84 0.11 -12.13
N MET A 53 -7.35 0.06 -10.90
CA MET A 53 -8.76 -0.29 -10.65
C MET A 53 -9.72 0.65 -11.38
N TRP A 54 -9.43 1.95 -11.34
CA TRP A 54 -10.24 2.95 -12.03
C TRP A 54 -10.25 2.77 -13.55
N THR A 55 -9.12 2.37 -14.13
CA THR A 55 -8.97 2.26 -15.58
C THR A 55 -9.42 0.90 -16.12
N THR A 56 -9.14 -0.17 -15.39
CA THR A 56 -9.41 -1.56 -15.81
C THR A 56 -10.75 -2.08 -15.29
N GLY A 57 -11.33 -1.46 -14.25
CA GLY A 57 -12.57 -1.92 -13.61
C GLY A 57 -12.41 -3.21 -12.77
N GLU A 58 -11.19 -3.75 -12.66
CA GLU A 58 -10.90 -4.94 -11.88
C GLU A 58 -10.70 -4.62 -10.39
N ASP A 59 -11.23 -5.47 -9.52
CA ASP A 59 -11.09 -5.35 -8.07
C ASP A 59 -9.67 -5.63 -7.57
N TYR A 60 -9.30 -4.97 -6.46
CA TYR A 60 -8.06 -5.25 -5.77
C TYR A 60 -8.07 -6.63 -5.09
N ARG A 61 -7.26 -7.57 -5.57
CA ARG A 61 -7.04 -8.84 -4.88
C ARG A 61 -6.06 -8.65 -3.71
N LEU A 62 -6.57 -8.73 -2.49
CA LEU A 62 -5.83 -8.51 -1.24
C LEU A 62 -4.86 -9.65 -0.92
N THR A 63 -5.25 -10.88 -1.27
CA THR A 63 -4.46 -12.10 -1.22
C THR A 63 -3.86 -12.37 -2.60
N ALA A 64 -2.55 -12.60 -2.66
CA ALA A 64 -1.99 -13.27 -3.84
C ALA A 64 -2.73 -14.60 -3.94
N ALA A 65 -3.45 -14.82 -5.05
CA ALA A 65 -4.05 -16.12 -5.31
C ALA A 65 -2.93 -17.17 -5.27
N ALA A 66 -3.15 -18.22 -4.48
CA ALA A 66 -2.41 -19.46 -4.60
C ALA A 66 -2.78 -20.11 -5.95
#